data_AF-A0A9N9WGQ7-F1
#
_entry.id   AF-A0A9N9WGQ7-F1
#
_cell.length_a   1.000
_cell.length_b   1.000
_cell.length_c   1.000
_cell.angle_alpha   90.00
_cell.angle_beta   90.00
_cell.angle_gamma   90.00
#
_symmetry.space_group_name_H-M   'P 1'
#
loop_
_entity.id
_entity.type
_entity.pdbx_description
1 polymer ?
#
loop_
_entity_poly.entity_id
_entity_poly.type
_entity_poly.pdbx_seq_one_letter_code
_entity_poly.pdbx_strand_id
1 'polypeptide(L)'
;MINYDAERGINVTTNPAERLSDLLIPAASVSHAGNYTCVPNNAVPASIYVHIFNGENPAAMQSSSPSFYHLNLNGLLLPTLVSFHVIR
;
A
#
# COMPACT_ATOMS: atom_id res chain seq x y z
N MET A 1 -18.39 15.50 -17.52
CA MET A 1 -19.17 15.31 -16.31
C MET A 1 -18.49 14.19 -15.55
N ILE A 2 -17.98 14.43 -14.34
CA ILE A 2 -17.30 13.39 -13.56
C ILE A 2 -18.39 12.67 -12.77
N ASN A 3 -18.64 11.41 -13.09
CA ASN A 3 -19.71 10.64 -12.47
C ASN A 3 -19.24 10.18 -11.08
N TYR A 4 -19.92 10.60 -10.03
CA TYR A 4 -19.62 10.22 -8.65
C TYR A 4 -20.76 9.37 -8.11
N ASP A 5 -20.42 8.16 -7.68
CA ASP A 5 -21.34 7.28 -6.97
C ASP A 5 -21.47 7.77 -5.52
N ALA A 6 -22.32 8.78 -5.33
CA ALA A 6 -22.60 9.37 -4.03
C ALA A 6 -23.33 8.39 -3.09
N GLU A 7 -24.03 7.39 -3.63
CA GLU A 7 -24.76 6.39 -2.85
C GLU A 7 -23.82 5.47 -2.08
N ARG A 8 -22.62 5.23 -2.61
CA ARG A 8 -21.56 4.46 -1.94
C ARG A 8 -20.74 5.28 -0.93
N GLY A 9 -21.10 6.52 -0.64
CA GLY A 9 -20.35 7.37 0.30
C GLY A 9 -18.94 7.74 -0.20
N ILE A 10 -18.76 7.75 -1.52
CA ILE A 10 -17.50 8.13 -2.18
C ILE A 10 -17.52 9.63 -2.42
N ASN A 11 -16.52 10.33 -1.88
CA ASN A 11 -16.33 11.76 -2.12
C ASN A 11 -15.25 11.95 -3.16
N VAL A 12 -15.50 12.82 -4.14
CA VAL A 12 -14.46 13.20 -5.10
C VAL A 12 -14.35 14.71 -5.19
N THR A 13 -13.13 15.19 -5.06
CA THR A 13 -12.80 16.61 -5.17
C THR A 13 -11.91 16.83 -6.37
N THR A 14 -12.30 17.75 -7.25
CA THR A 14 -11.52 18.09 -8.44
C THR A 14 -10.88 19.46 -8.28
N ASN A 15 -9.56 19.53 -8.44
CA ASN A 15 -8.84 20.79 -8.60
C ASN A 15 -8.69 21.09 -10.10
N PRO A 16 -9.47 22.02 -10.67
CA PRO A 16 -9.39 22.33 -12.09
C PRO A 16 -8.10 23.06 -12.49
N ALA A 17 -7.44 23.78 -11.57
CA ALA A 17 -6.20 24.48 -11.84
C ALA A 17 -5.03 23.50 -12.02
N GLU A 18 -4.96 22.48 -11.16
CA GLU A 18 -3.95 21.43 -11.21
C GLU A 18 -4.34 20.24 -12.11
N ARG A 19 -5.61 20.22 -12.57
CA ARG A 19 -6.20 19.11 -13.34
C ARG A 19 -6.15 17.77 -12.59
N LEU A 20 -6.28 17.83 -11.27
CA LEU A 20 -6.27 16.67 -10.38
C LEU A 20 -7.67 16.39 -9.85
N SER A 21 -7.95 15.11 -9.60
CA SER A 21 -9.18 14.67 -8.93
C SER A 21 -8.83 13.65 -7.87
N ASP A 22 -9.22 13.94 -6.63
CA ASP A 22 -8.96 13.11 -5.46
C ASP A 22 -10.22 12.35 -5.07
N LEU A 23 -10.12 11.03 -5.00
CA LEU A 23 -11.19 10.15 -4.56
C LEU A 23 -10.95 9.72 -3.12
N LEU A 24 -11.92 9.98 -2.25
CA LEU A 24 -11.87 9.68 -0.82
C LEU A 24 -13.03 8.76 -0.42
N ILE A 25 -12.69 7.68 0.30
CA ILE A 25 -13.63 6.72 0.89
C ILE A 25 -13.39 6.70 2.41
N PRO A 26 -14.14 7.49 3.21
CA PRO A 26 -13.84 7.66 4.63
C PRO A 26 -13.92 6.37 5.47
N ALA A 27 -14.85 5.47 5.10
CA ALA A 27 -15.08 4.19 5.77
C ALA A 27 -15.09 3.05 4.75
N ALA A 28 -13.91 2.69 4.27
CA ALA A 28 -13.76 1.69 3.21
C ALA A 28 -14.10 0.27 3.72
N SER A 29 -15.17 -0.30 3.20
CA SER A 29 -15.55 -1.72 3.30
C SER A 29 -15.28 -2.49 2.00
N VAL A 30 -15.35 -3.83 2.06
CA VAL A 30 -15.13 -4.73 0.90
C VAL A 30 -16.05 -4.41 -0.29
N SER A 31 -17.23 -3.83 -0.07
CA SER A 31 -18.14 -3.42 -1.14
C SER A 31 -17.62 -2.27 -2.01
N HIS A 32 -16.56 -1.58 -1.59
CA HIS A 32 -15.88 -0.57 -2.39
C HIS A 32 -14.73 -1.17 -3.24
N ALA A 33 -14.45 -2.47 -3.14
CA ALA A 33 -13.47 -3.08 -4.05
C ALA A 33 -14.02 -3.09 -5.48
N GLY A 34 -13.16 -2.80 -6.47
CA GLY A 34 -13.58 -2.79 -7.87
C GLY A 34 -12.70 -1.94 -8.77
N ASN A 35 -13.18 -1.74 -10.01
CA ASN A 35 -12.50 -0.93 -11.00
C ASN A 35 -12.94 0.53 -10.89
N TYR A 36 -11.98 1.39 -10.59
CA TYR A 36 -12.14 2.84 -10.57
C TYR A 36 -11.57 3.40 -11.86
N THR A 37 -12.42 4.09 -12.63
CA THR A 37 -12.02 4.71 -13.90
C THR A 37 -12.18 6.22 -13.81
N CYS A 38 -11.09 6.93 -14.06
CA CYS A 38 -11.09 8.37 -14.27
C CYS A 38 -11.46 8.67 -15.73
N VAL A 39 -12.56 9.40 -15.94
CA VAL A 39 -13.04 9.78 -17.28
C VAL A 39 -13.06 11.32 -17.40
N PRO A 40 -11.93 11.95 -17.76
CA PRO A 40 -11.90 13.38 -18.02
C PRO A 40 -12.61 13.73 -19.35
N ASN A 41 -13.12 14.96 -19.48
CA ASN A 41 -13.89 15.37 -20.66
C ASN A 41 -13.09 15.39 -21.98
N ASN A 42 -11.76 15.59 -21.91
CA ASN A 42 -10.89 15.84 -23.07
C ASN A 42 -9.57 15.05 -23.01
N ALA A 43 -9.57 13.88 -22.36
CA ALA A 43 -8.37 13.04 -22.30
C ALA A 43 -8.76 11.56 -22.26
N VAL A 44 -7.77 10.70 -22.51
CA VAL A 44 -7.96 9.24 -22.50
C VAL A 44 -8.30 8.79 -21.07
N PRO A 45 -9.34 7.94 -20.88
CA PRO A 45 -9.66 7.38 -19.58
C PRO A 45 -8.52 6.53 -19.01
N ALA A 46 -8.38 6.55 -17.69
CA ALA A 46 -7.44 5.69 -16.99
C ALA A 46 -8.16 4.90 -15.90
N SER A 47 -7.81 3.62 -15.75
CA SER A 47 -8.48 2.70 -14.83
C SER A 47 -7.50 2.04 -13.87
N ILE A 48 -7.94 1.83 -12.64
CA ILE A 48 -7.22 1.10 -11.60
C ILE A 48 -8.17 0.14 -10.89
N TYR A 49 -7.67 -1.02 -10.48
CA TYR A 49 -8.43 -1.93 -9.63
C TYR A 49 -8.04 -1.73 -8.17
N VAL A 50 -9.01 -1.48 -7.30
CA VAL A 50 -8.82 -1.32 -5.86
C VAL A 50 -9.26 -2.60 -5.16
N HIS A 51 -8.33 -3.19 -4.39
CA HIS A 51 -8.59 -4.34 -3.55
C HIS A 51 -8.72 -3.89 -2.09
N ILE A 52 -9.79 -4.34 -1.41
CA ILE A 52 -10.02 -4.09 0.02
C ILE A 52 -10.22 -5.44 0.70
N PHE A 53 -9.49 -5.68 1.77
CA PHE A 53 -9.54 -6.91 2.55
C PHE A 53 -9.94 -6.59 3.99
N ASN A 54 -10.82 -7.40 4.59
CA ASN A 54 -11.02 -7.38 6.03
C ASN A 54 -9.82 -8.10 6.66
N GLY A 55 -9.15 -7.45 7.62
CA GLY A 55 -7.89 -7.91 8.23
C GLY A 55 -7.95 -9.21 9.03
N GLU A 56 -8.97 -10.05 8.84
CA GLU A 56 -9.12 -11.35 9.50
C GLU A 56 -8.13 -12.40 8.98
N ASN A 57 -7.45 -12.12 7.87
CA ASN A 57 -6.40 -12.98 7.34
C ASN A 57 -5.12 -12.15 7.15
N PRO A 58 -4.30 -11.96 8.21
CA PRO A 58 -3.03 -11.26 8.06
C PRO A 58 -2.23 -12.02 7.01
N ALA A 59 -1.86 -11.32 5.92
CA ALA A 59 -0.94 -11.87 4.94
C ALA A 59 0.26 -12.43 5.69
N ALA A 60 0.69 -13.64 5.35
CA ALA A 60 1.87 -14.25 5.94
C ALA A 60 3.05 -13.32 5.69
N MET A 61 3.39 -12.50 6.68
CA MET A 61 4.66 -11.80 6.71
C MET A 61 5.70 -12.92 6.70
N GLN A 62 6.34 -13.14 5.55
CA GLN A 62 7.42 -14.09 5.42
C GLN A 62 8.59 -13.51 6.22
N SER A 63 8.56 -13.70 7.54
CA SER A 63 9.73 -13.54 8.38
C SER A 63 10.67 -14.65 7.95
N SER A 64 11.66 -14.33 7.12
CA SER A 64 12.82 -15.19 6.96
C SER A 64 13.44 -15.31 8.36
N SER A 65 13.18 -16.41 9.04
CA SER A 65 13.90 -16.77 10.26
C SER A 65 15.39 -16.66 9.97
N PRO A 66 16.19 -15.93 10.76
CA PRO A 66 17.63 -15.96 10.59
C PRO A 66 18.06 -17.38 10.96
N SER A 67 18.37 -18.19 9.93
CA SER A 67 19.05 -19.46 10.10
C SER A 67 20.42 -19.15 10.69
N PHE A 68 20.51 -19.26 12.02
CA PHE A 68 21.78 -19.28 12.74
C PHE A 68 22.54 -20.53 12.28
N TYR A 69 23.48 -20.35 11.36
CA TYR A 69 24.47 -21.36 11.07
C TYR A 69 25.31 -21.57 12.34
N HIS A 70 25.07 -22.68 13.01
CA HIS A 70 25.88 -23.12 14.15
C HIS A 70 27.25 -23.58 13.62
N LEU A 71 28.14 -22.62 13.36
CA LEU A 71 29.55 -22.90 13.08
C LEU A 71 30.24 -23.21 14.41
N ASN A 72 30.37 -24.51 14.69
CA ASN A 72 31.33 -25.02 15.65
C ASN A 72 32.72 -24.66 15.15
N LEU A 73 33.37 -23.69 15.79
CA LEU A 73 34.78 -23.42 15.55
C LEU A 73 35.45 -23.08 16.89
N ASN A 74 36.05 -24.11 17.49
CA ASN A 74 37.13 -23.93 18.44
C ASN A 74 38.24 -23.14 17.75
N GLY A 75 38.34 -21.84 18.01
CA GLY A 75 39.50 -21.05 17.60
C GLY A 75 39.20 -19.62 17.16
N LEU A 76 39.61 -18.69 18.02
CA LEU A 76 40.06 -17.33 17.75
C LEU A 76 39.02 -16.18 17.74
N LEU A 77 39.34 -15.21 18.60
CA LEU A 77 38.66 -13.95 18.91
C LEU A 77 38.67 -12.96 17.74
N LEU A 78 37.57 -12.20 17.56
CA LEU A 78 37.56 -10.72 17.50
C LEU A 78 36.10 -10.20 17.36
N PRO A 79 35.61 -9.22 18.17
CA PRO A 79 34.31 -8.60 17.96
C PRO A 79 34.47 -7.33 17.13
N THR A 80 34.16 -7.36 15.84
CA THR A 80 34.19 -6.14 15.00
C THR A 80 32.79 -5.56 14.85
N LEU A 81 32.49 -4.55 15.68
CA LEU A 81 32.10 -3.18 15.30
C LEU A 81 30.96 -2.90 14.28
N VAL A 82 30.23 -3.89 13.76
CA VAL A 82 29.16 -3.62 12.77
C VAL A 82 27.83 -3.21 13.42
N SER A 83 27.64 -3.46 14.73
CA SER A 83 26.35 -3.19 15.39
C SER A 83 26.04 -1.71 15.64
N PHE A 84 27.02 -0.80 15.54
CA PHE A 84 26.80 0.63 15.85
C PHE A 84 26.25 1.47 14.70
N HIS A 85 26.19 0.94 13.46
CA HIS A 85 25.70 1.71 12.30
C HIS A 85 24.21 1.52 11.98
N VAL A 86 23.46 0.76 12.78
CA VAL A 86 22.05 0.43 12.49
C VAL A 86 21.04 1.25 13.32
N ILE A 87 21.47 2.17 14.18
CA ILE A 87 20.54 2.94 15.05
C ILE A 87 20.73 4.47 14.91
N ARG A 88 20.77 5.00 13.68
CA ARG A 88 20.53 6.44 13.48
C ARG A 88 19.55 6.69 12.36
#